data_AF-A0A354F053-F1
#
_entry.id   AF-A0A354F053-F1
#
_cell.length_a   1.000
_cell.length_b   1.000
_cell.length_c   1.000
_cell.angle_alpha   90.00
_cell.angle_beta   90.00
_cell.angle_gamma   90.00
#
_symmetry.space_group_name_H-M   'P 1'
#
loop_
_entity.id
_entity.type
_entity.pdbx_description
1 polymer ?
#
loop_
_entity_poly.entity_id
_entity_poly.type
_entity_poly.pdbx_seq_one_letter_code
_entity_poly.pdbx_strand_id
1 'polypeptide(L)'
;MVSVQAIDALLPQTQCGECGYPGCLPYAQALAAGTAPIDRCPPGGVDVVKALGQLLNVDATPYLADAAAHTRAPSVAVIREAECIGCTKCIQACPVDAIV
;
A
#
# COMPACT_ATOMS: atom_id res chain seq x y z
N MET A 1 25.03 4.04 -2.74
CA MET A 1 23.95 3.09 -3.05
C MET A 1 22.89 3.23 -1.99
N VAL A 2 21.62 3.34 -2.39
CA VAL A 2 20.49 3.35 -1.46
C VAL A 2 20.41 1.97 -0.79
N SER A 3 20.21 1.92 0.53
CA SER A 3 20.07 0.65 1.24
C SER A 3 18.65 0.08 1.07
N VAL A 4 18.54 -1.24 1.01
CA VAL A 4 17.24 -1.94 0.96
C VAL A 4 16.35 -1.52 2.13
N GLN A 5 16.95 -1.34 3.32
CA GLN A 5 16.24 -0.92 4.53
C GLN A 5 15.64 0.48 4.41
N ALA A 6 16.32 1.40 3.73
CA ALA A 6 15.78 2.74 3.50
C ALA A 6 14.56 2.71 2.57
N ILE A 7 14.56 1.83 1.57
CA ILE A 7 13.42 1.64 0.67
C ILE A 7 12.27 0.96 1.41
N ASP A 8 12.54 -0.12 2.15
CA ASP A 8 11.54 -0.87 2.91
C ASP A 8 10.81 0.02 3.92
N ALA A 9 11.54 0.93 4.59
CA ALA A 9 10.97 1.90 5.53
C ALA A 9 9.98 2.90 4.89
N LEU A 10 10.02 3.10 3.56
CA LEU A 10 9.07 3.94 2.84
C LEU A 10 7.81 3.20 2.42
N LEU A 11 7.81 1.86 2.44
CA LEU A 11 6.67 1.06 2.07
C LEU A 11 5.65 1.00 3.22
N PRO A 12 4.35 0.78 2.94
CA PRO A 12 3.29 0.85 3.96
C PRO A 12 3.27 -0.35 4.92
N GLN A 13 4.19 -1.32 4.77
CA GLN A 13 4.34 -2.49 5.65
C GLN A 13 3.06 -3.33 5.84
N THR A 14 2.15 -3.31 4.86
CA THR A 14 0.87 -4.05 4.91
C THR A 14 1.01 -5.53 4.56
N GLN A 15 2.14 -5.93 3.96
CA GLN A 15 2.40 -7.31 3.51
C GLN A 15 1.29 -7.88 2.60
N CYS A 16 0.58 -7.02 1.87
CA CYS A 16 -0.63 -7.37 1.11
C CYS A 16 -0.37 -8.18 -0.17
N GLY A 17 0.83 -8.10 -0.74
CA GLY A 17 1.18 -8.79 -1.98
C GLY A 17 0.58 -8.24 -3.28
N GLU A 18 -0.18 -7.14 -3.24
CA GLU A 18 -0.80 -6.54 -4.44
C GLU A 18 0.24 -6.06 -5.47
N CYS A 19 1.48 -5.84 -5.04
CA CYS A 19 2.61 -5.46 -5.90
C CYS A 19 3.22 -6.63 -6.71
N GLY A 20 2.75 -7.87 -6.51
CA GLY A 20 3.31 -9.08 -7.12
C GLY A 20 4.50 -9.69 -6.38
N TYR A 21 4.90 -9.11 -5.24
CA TYR A 21 5.93 -9.62 -4.34
C TYR A 21 5.28 -10.15 -3.04
N PRO A 22 5.87 -11.13 -2.34
CA PRO A 22 5.27 -11.72 -1.14
C PRO A 22 5.25 -10.80 0.09
N GLY A 23 5.81 -9.58 0.00
CA GLY A 23 5.79 -8.58 1.07
C GLY A 23 6.57 -7.33 0.69
N CYS A 24 6.66 -6.36 1.61
CA CYS A 24 7.36 -5.10 1.38
C CYS A 24 8.88 -5.29 1.18
N LEU A 25 9.55 -6.08 2.03
CA LEU A 25 11.00 -6.28 1.94
C LEU A 25 11.47 -6.87 0.59
N PRO A 26 10.85 -7.93 0.04
CA PRO A 26 11.20 -8.44 -1.29
C PRO A 26 11.00 -7.41 -2.41
N TYR A 27 9.96 -6.57 -2.34
CA TYR A 27 9.77 -5.48 -3.29
C TYR A 27 10.87 -4.41 -3.14
N ALA A 28 11.24 -4.05 -1.90
CA ALA A 28 12.35 -3.14 -1.64
C ALA A 28 13.69 -3.66 -2.17
N GLN A 29 13.94 -4.97 -2.08
CA GLN A 29 15.12 -5.61 -2.68
C GLN A 29 15.13 -5.49 -4.21
N ALA A 30 13.98 -5.71 -4.86
CA ALA A 30 13.86 -5.58 -6.31
C ALA A 30 14.05 -4.12 -6.79
N LEU A 31 13.54 -3.15 -6.01
CA LEU A 31 13.79 -1.73 -6.24
C LEU A 31 15.28 -1.37 -6.11
N ALA A 32 15.95 -1.85 -5.05
CA ALA A 32 17.39 -1.65 -4.86
C ALA A 32 18.22 -2.28 -5.99
N ALA A 33 17.77 -3.40 -6.55
CA ALA A 33 18.39 -4.08 -7.68
C ALA A 33 18.06 -3.46 -9.04
N GLY A 34 17.15 -2.48 -9.12
CA GLY A 34 16.68 -1.89 -10.36
C GLY A 34 15.87 -2.83 -11.24
N THR A 35 15.31 -3.91 -10.68
CA THR A 35 14.54 -4.93 -11.40
C THR A 35 13.02 -4.71 -11.32
N ALA A 36 12.58 -3.73 -10.52
CA ALA A 36 11.18 -3.37 -10.38
C ALA A 36 10.95 -1.85 -10.55
N PRO A 37 9.82 -1.42 -11.13
CA PRO A 37 9.43 -0.02 -11.16
C PRO A 37 8.84 0.45 -9.83
N ILE A 38 8.86 1.77 -9.60
CA ILE A 38 8.42 2.43 -8.36
C ILE A 38 6.90 2.52 -8.19
N ASP A 39 6.13 2.13 -9.21
CA ASP A 39 4.67 2.30 -9.32
C ASP A 39 3.85 1.10 -8.86
N ARG A 40 4.49 0.07 -8.27
CA ARG A 40 3.83 -1.21 -7.98
C ARG A 40 3.17 -1.30 -6.62
N CYS A 41 3.10 -0.24 -5.84
CA CYS A 41 2.52 -0.26 -4.50
C CYS A 41 1.16 0.45 -4.43
N PRO A 42 0.04 -0.19 -4.83
CA PRO A 42 -1.30 0.38 -4.70
C PRO A 42 -1.66 0.92 -3.31
N PRO A 43 -1.39 0.22 -2.17
CA PRO A 43 -1.73 0.74 -0.85
C PRO A 43 -0.86 1.94 -0.44
N GLY A 44 0.34 2.08 -1.01
CA GLY A 44 1.22 3.22 -0.74
C GLY A 44 0.87 4.45 -1.58
N GLY A 45 0.29 4.22 -2.75
CA GLY A 45 -0.23 5.26 -3.63
C GLY A 45 0.80 6.33 -4.02
N VAL A 46 0.29 7.52 -4.31
CA VAL A 46 1.06 8.67 -4.81
C VAL A 46 2.22 9.04 -3.88
N ASP A 47 2.02 8.97 -2.56
CA ASP A 47 3.02 9.38 -1.58
C ASP A 47 4.24 8.45 -1.58
N VAL A 48 4.00 7.14 -1.65
CA VAL A 48 5.08 6.15 -1.76
C VAL A 48 5.80 6.29 -3.10
N VAL A 49 5.10 6.46 -4.22
CA VAL A 49 5.73 6.66 -5.53
C VAL A 49 6.65 7.89 -5.52
N LYS A 50 6.21 9.01 -4.94
CA LYS A 50 7.04 10.23 -4.81
C LYS A 50 8.26 10.00 -3.93
N ALA A 51 8.08 9.39 -2.76
CA ALA A 51 9.17 9.13 -1.82
C ALA A 51 10.22 8.18 -2.44
N LEU A 52 9.78 7.13 -3.14
CA LEU A 52 10.66 6.22 -3.86
C LEU A 52 11.39 6.92 -5.01
N GLY A 53 10.70 7.75 -5.80
CA GLY A 53 11.32 8.52 -6.88
C GLY A 53 12.42 9.47 -6.37
N GLN A 54 12.18 10.14 -5.24
CA GLN A 54 13.18 10.99 -4.58
C GLN A 54 14.38 10.18 -4.07
N LEU A 55 14.13 9.05 -3.39
CA LEU A 55 15.19 8.23 -2.81
C LEU A 55 16.06 7.54 -3.89
N LEU A 56 15.43 7.04 -4.95
CA LEU A 56 16.09 6.32 -6.05
C LEU A 56 16.56 7.23 -7.18
N ASN A 57 16.29 8.53 -7.11
CA ASN A 57 16.57 9.51 -8.14
C ASN A 57 15.95 9.15 -9.51
N VAL A 58 14.66 8.78 -9.48
CA VAL A 58 13.83 8.42 -10.64
C VAL A 58 12.68 9.42 -10.76
N ASP A 59 12.36 9.85 -11.98
CA ASP A 59 11.21 10.72 -12.22
C ASP A 59 9.89 10.00 -11.91
N ALA A 60 9.19 10.48 -10.88
CA ALA A 60 7.92 9.92 -10.44
C ALA A 60 6.72 10.41 -11.27
N THR A 61 6.87 11.51 -12.03
CA THR A 61 5.78 12.21 -12.73
C THR A 61 4.91 11.30 -13.60
N PRO A 62 5.47 10.37 -14.41
CA PRO A 62 4.67 9.50 -15.28
C PRO A 62 3.72 8.55 -14.52
N TYR A 63 4.03 8.25 -13.26
CA TYR A 63 3.34 7.24 -12.47
C TYR A 63 2.25 7.81 -11.55
N LEU A 64 2.23 9.13 -11.33
CA LEU A 64 1.35 9.74 -10.31
C LEU A 64 -0.14 9.57 -10.62
N ALA A 65 -0.53 9.67 -11.91
CA ALA A 65 -1.91 9.54 -12.32
C ALA A 65 -2.45 8.11 -12.11
N ASP A 66 -1.63 7.12 -12.48
CA ASP A 66 -1.95 5.71 -12.32
C ASP A 66 -1.99 5.30 -10.85
N ALA A 67 -1.00 5.73 -10.06
CA ALA A 67 -0.97 5.55 -8.62
C ALA A 67 -2.23 6.12 -7.96
N ALA A 68 -2.66 7.33 -8.34
CA ALA A 68 -3.88 7.94 -7.82
C ALA A 68 -5.14 7.15 -8.21
N ALA A 69 -5.21 6.60 -9.42
CA ALA A 69 -6.36 5.83 -9.90
C ALA A 69 -6.49 4.45 -9.23
N HIS A 70 -5.37 3.85 -8.80
CA HIS A 70 -5.32 2.52 -8.21
C HIS A 70 -5.19 2.50 -6.67
N THR A 71 -5.01 3.66 -6.05
CA THR A 71 -5.06 3.79 -4.58
C THR A 71 -6.51 3.75 -4.11
N ARG A 72 -6.85 2.81 -3.23
CA ARG A 72 -8.17 2.79 -2.58
C ARG A 72 -8.18 3.79 -1.43
N ALA A 73 -9.18 4.68 -1.39
CA ALA A 73 -9.38 5.56 -0.26
C ALA A 73 -9.76 4.75 1.00
N PRO A 74 -9.35 5.20 2.20
CA PRO A 74 -9.83 4.62 3.44
C PRO A 74 -11.36 4.60 3.48
N SER A 75 -11.93 3.49 3.94
CA SER A 75 -13.38 3.30 4.05
C SER A 75 -13.74 2.77 5.42
N VAL A 76 -14.88 3.22 5.95
CA VAL A 76 -15.46 2.72 7.20
C VAL A 76 -16.62 1.77 6.91
N ALA A 77 -16.80 0.78 7.78
CA ALA A 77 -17.98 -0.08 7.78
C ALA A 77 -19.02 0.52 8.73
N VAL A 78 -20.28 0.62 8.29
CA VAL A 78 -21.39 1.13 9.10
C VAL A 78 -22.34 -0.02 9.40
N ILE A 79 -22.68 -0.21 10.66
CA ILE A 79 -23.70 -1.19 11.05
C ILE A 79 -25.09 -0.62 10.75
N ARG A 80 -25.93 -1.39 10.07
CA ARG A 80 -27.36 -1.06 9.90
C ARG A 80 -28.11 -1.66 11.09
N GLU A 81 -28.38 -0.86 12.11
CA GLU A 81 -28.87 -1.33 13.41
C GLU A 81 -30.23 -2.05 13.31
N ALA A 82 -31.10 -1.63 12.39
CA ALA A 82 -32.39 -2.28 12.16
C ALA A 82 -32.28 -3.73 11.65
N GLU A 83 -31.13 -4.10 11.07
CA GLU A 83 -30.85 -5.44 10.53
C GLU A 83 -29.81 -6.20 11.38
N CYS A 84 -29.25 -5.54 12.41
CA CYS A 84 -28.22 -6.12 13.25
C CYS A 84 -28.82 -7.16 14.21
N ILE A 85 -28.33 -8.40 14.11
CA ILE A 85 -28.71 -9.51 15.01
C ILE A 85 -27.62 -9.86 16.04
N GLY A 86 -26.55 -9.06 16.15
CA GLY A 86 -25.46 -9.30 17.10
C GLY A 86 -24.57 -10.51 16.78
N CYS A 87 -24.45 -10.92 15.51
CA CYS A 87 -23.69 -12.12 15.11
C CYS A 87 -22.15 -11.96 15.11
N THR A 88 -21.63 -10.76 15.37
CA THR A 88 -20.20 -10.40 15.45
C THR A 88 -19.33 -10.69 14.23
N LYS A 89 -19.88 -11.12 13.09
CA LYS A 89 -19.12 -11.41 11.86
C LYS A 89 -18.43 -10.19 11.27
N CYS A 90 -19.01 -9.00 11.44
CA CYS A 90 -18.40 -7.74 11.00
C CYS A 90 -17.03 -7.49 11.66
N ILE A 91 -16.92 -7.76 12.97
CA ILE A 91 -15.68 -7.56 13.75
C ILE A 91 -14.56 -8.48 13.25
N GLN A 92 -14.89 -9.72 12.89
CA GLN A 92 -13.91 -10.67 12.36
C GLN A 92 -13.46 -10.33 10.93
N ALA A 93 -14.35 -9.72 10.14
CA ALA A 93 -14.08 -9.36 8.76
C ALA A 93 -13.24 -8.08 8.62
N CYS A 94 -13.30 -7.17 9.60
CA CYS A 94 -12.57 -5.92 9.56
C CYS A 94 -11.15 -6.09 10.12
N PRO A 95 -10.09 -5.99 9.30
CA PRO A 95 -8.71 -6.22 9.77
C PRO A 95 -8.13 -5.03 10.56
N VAL A 96 -8.82 -3.90 10.59
CA VAL A 96 -8.31 -2.60 11.08
C VAL A 96 -9.29 -1.88 12.00
N ASP A 97 -10.34 -2.56 12.47
CA ASP A 97 -11.36 -2.00 13.37
C ASP A 97 -12.02 -0.69 12.85
N ALA A 98 -12.32 -0.64 11.56
CA ALA A 98 -12.93 0.52 10.89
C ALA A 98 -14.48 0.54 10.96
N ILE A 99 -15.07 -0.02 12.02
CA ILE A 99 -16.53 -0.07 12.20
C ILE A 99 -16.98 1.16 13.02
N VAL A 100 -18.00 1.89 12.54
CA VAL A 100 -18.61 3.06 13.21
C VAL A 100 -20.09 2.89 13.49
#